data_AF-A0A846AZZ2-F1
#
_entry.id   AF-A0A846AZZ2-F1
#
_cell.length_a   1.000
_cell.length_b   1.000
_cell.length_c   1.000
_cell.angle_alpha   90.00
_cell.angle_beta   90.00
_cell.angle_gamma   90.00
#
_symmetry.space_group_name_H-M   'P 1'
#
loop_
_entity.id
_entity.type
_entity.pdbx_description
1 polymer ?
#
loop_
_entity_poly.entity_id
_entity_poly.type
_entity_poly.pdbx_seq_one_letter_code
_entity_poly.pdbx_strand_id
1 'polypeptide(L)'
;MMTQASVEKNTAIKRISEMIDKIMEKENIYQKLDRNELIETFSKLLDKISPQEINSLDNLELTKRIEGVIIVDAMSHLLDDFTPEQIEIFEAGVAGK
;
A
#
# COMPACT_ATOMS: atom_id res chain seq x y z
N MET A 1 3.64 19.89 -24.04
CA MET A 1 2.54 20.41 -23.18
C MET A 1 1.99 19.21 -22.41
N MET A 2 1.97 19.24 -21.07
CA MET A 2 1.38 18.13 -20.29
C MET A 2 -0.16 18.22 -20.34
N THR A 3 -0.84 17.08 -20.39
CA THR A 3 -2.31 17.03 -20.36
C THR A 3 -2.82 17.18 -18.93
N GLN A 4 -4.06 17.68 -18.76
CA GLN A 4 -4.68 17.82 -17.43
C GLN A 4 -4.71 16.48 -16.66
N ALA A 5 -5.01 15.37 -17.35
CA ALA A 5 -4.99 14.03 -16.76
C ALA A 5 -3.59 13.63 -16.25
N SER A 6 -2.51 14.01 -16.95
CA SER A 6 -1.15 13.76 -16.48
C SER A 6 -0.79 14.59 -15.25
N VAL A 7 -1.31 15.82 -15.14
CA VAL A 7 -1.09 16.67 -13.96
C VAL A 7 -1.78 16.06 -12.74
N GLU A 8 -3.05 15.65 -12.86
CA GLU A 8 -3.81 15.05 -11.77
C GLU A 8 -3.20 13.74 -11.27
N LYS A 9 -2.71 12.89 -12.19
CA LYS A 9 -1.98 11.67 -11.83
C LYS A 9 -0.71 11.97 -11.04
N ASN A 10 0.08 12.95 -11.49
CA ASN A 10 1.31 13.34 -10.78
C ASN A 10 1.01 13.91 -9.39
N THR A 11 -0.04 14.71 -9.24
CA THR A 11 -0.49 15.22 -7.93
C THR A 11 -0.91 14.09 -6.99
N ALA A 12 -1.67 13.11 -7.50
CA ALA A 12 -2.11 11.96 -6.71
C ALA A 12 -0.91 11.10 -6.26
N ILE A 13 0.02 10.79 -7.17
CA ILE A 13 1.25 10.03 -6.85
C ILE A 13 2.08 10.76 -5.80
N LYS A 14 2.21 12.09 -5.89
CA LYS A 14 2.95 12.87 -4.90
C LYS A 14 2.31 12.76 -3.52
N ARG A 15 0.99 12.95 -3.41
CA ARG A 15 0.26 12.82 -2.14
C ARG A 15 0.38 11.41 -1.56
N ILE A 16 0.25 10.38 -2.39
CA ILE A 16 0.41 8.98 -1.97
C ILE A 16 1.82 8.73 -1.45
N SER A 17 2.84 9.15 -2.19
CA SER A 17 4.26 9.00 -1.77
C SER A 17 4.52 9.59 -0.40
N GLU A 18 4.04 10.81 -0.14
CA GLU A 18 4.17 11.48 1.16
C GLU A 18 3.43 10.74 2.29
N MET A 19 2.32 10.04 1.98
CA MET A 19 1.63 9.20 2.95
C MET A 19 2.39 7.92 3.26
N ILE A 20 2.91 7.26 2.22
CA ILE A 20 3.69 6.03 2.34
C ILE A 20 4.86 6.27 3.29
N ASP A 21 5.59 7.38 3.09
CA ASP A 21 6.69 7.79 3.99
C ASP A 21 6.24 7.80 5.45
N LYS A 22 5.15 8.51 5.73
CA LYS A 22 4.62 8.64 7.10
C LYS A 22 4.12 7.33 7.68
N ILE A 23 3.60 6.42 6.86
CA ILE A 23 3.09 5.11 7.32
C ILE A 23 4.28 4.20 7.65
N MET A 24 5.28 4.14 6.76
CA MET A 24 6.45 3.29 6.93
C MET A 24 7.29 3.68 8.16
N GLU A 25 7.30 4.96 8.54
CA GLU A 25 7.98 5.43 9.76
C GLU A 25 7.31 5.01 11.08
N LYS A 26 6.02 4.60 11.07
CA LYS A 26 5.26 4.34 12.31
C LYS A 26 5.57 2.99 12.95
N GLU A 27 5.72 1.93 12.15
CA GLU A 27 5.71 0.55 12.65
C GLU A 27 6.82 -0.29 12.02
N ASN A 28 7.42 -1.17 12.83
CA ASN A 28 8.54 -2.02 12.41
C ASN A 28 8.16 -2.99 11.28
N ILE A 29 6.89 -3.40 11.23
CA ILE A 29 6.38 -4.35 10.21
C ILE A 29 6.53 -3.80 8.78
N TYR A 30 6.67 -2.49 8.60
CA TYR A 30 6.82 -1.86 7.30
C TYR A 30 8.28 -1.70 6.86
N GLN A 31 9.27 -1.97 7.72
CA GLN A 31 10.69 -1.78 7.40
C GLN A 31 11.21 -2.71 6.30
N LYS A 32 10.55 -3.85 6.09
CA LYS A 32 10.91 -4.82 5.06
C LYS A 32 10.31 -4.50 3.68
N LEU A 33 9.41 -3.51 3.61
CA LEU A 33 8.75 -3.14 2.36
C LEU A 33 9.63 -2.26 1.49
N ASP A 34 9.59 -2.48 0.18
CA ASP A 34 10.22 -1.58 -0.78
C ASP A 34 9.27 -0.42 -1.11
N ARG A 35 9.66 0.77 -0.66
CA ARG A 35 8.93 2.02 -0.90
C ARG A 35 8.67 2.29 -2.38
N ASN A 36 9.65 2.03 -3.25
CA ASN A 36 9.51 2.28 -4.68
C ASN A 36 8.55 1.29 -5.32
N GLU A 37 8.56 0.03 -4.90
CA GLU A 37 7.57 -0.98 -5.34
C GLU A 37 6.15 -0.60 -4.91
N LEU A 38 5.97 -0.07 -3.69
CA LEU A 38 4.69 0.48 -3.25
C LEU A 38 4.25 1.63 -4.14
N ILE A 39 5.11 2.61 -4.41
CA ILE A 39 4.79 3.74 -5.29
C ILE A 39 4.45 3.28 -6.71
N GLU A 40 5.18 2.31 -7.25
CA GLU A 40 4.89 1.72 -8.56
C GLU A 40 3.52 1.03 -8.56
N THR A 41 3.20 0.28 -7.50
CA THR A 41 1.90 -0.35 -7.31
C THR A 41 0.77 0.68 -7.33
N PHE A 42 0.90 1.77 -6.57
CA PHE A 42 -0.07 2.86 -6.58
C PHE A 42 -0.14 3.60 -7.93
N SER A 43 1.00 3.77 -8.61
CA SER A 43 1.04 4.37 -9.96
C SER A 43 0.25 3.54 -10.98
N LYS A 44 0.34 2.20 -10.89
CA LYS A 44 -0.46 1.26 -11.69
C LYS A 44 -1.93 1.26 -11.29
N LEU A 45 -2.25 1.42 -10.00
CA LEU A 45 -3.65 1.54 -9.55
C LEU A 45 -4.32 2.80 -10.09
N LEU A 46 -3.58 3.90 -10.21
CA LEU A 46 -4.05 5.15 -10.82
C LEU A 46 -4.27 5.08 -12.34
N ASP A 47 -3.85 4.00 -13.01
CA ASP A 47 -4.27 3.72 -14.38
C ASP A 47 -5.68 3.12 -14.46
N LYS A 48 -6.20 2.63 -13.32
CA LYS A 48 -7.51 1.97 -13.20
C LYS A 48 -8.53 2.79 -12.41
N ILE A 49 -8.06 3.74 -11.59
CA ILE A 49 -8.86 4.56 -10.67
C ILE A 49 -8.62 6.03 -11.03
N SER A 50 -9.65 6.88 -10.88
CA SER A 50 -9.51 8.30 -11.18
C SER A 50 -8.53 8.98 -10.22
N PRO A 51 -7.45 9.62 -10.72
CA PRO A 51 -6.57 10.42 -9.88
C PRO A 51 -7.29 11.60 -9.20
N GLN A 52 -8.37 12.09 -9.80
CA GLN A 52 -9.18 13.17 -9.23
C GLN A 52 -9.89 12.71 -7.95
N GLU A 53 -10.40 11.48 -7.94
CA GLU A 53 -11.03 10.90 -6.75
C GLU A 53 -10.02 10.84 -5.61
N ILE A 54 -8.81 10.35 -5.87
CA ILE A 54 -7.72 10.32 -4.87
C ILE A 54 -7.38 11.74 -4.40
N ASN A 55 -7.29 12.69 -5.32
CA ASN A 55 -7.00 14.08 -4.99
C ASN A 55 -8.12 14.77 -4.19
N SER A 56 -9.35 14.28 -4.29
CA SER A 56 -10.49 14.82 -3.53
C SER A 56 -10.64 14.22 -2.12
N LEU A 57 -9.98 13.08 -1.84
CA LEU A 57 -9.99 12.48 -0.51
C LEU A 57 -9.28 13.38 0.51
N ASP A 58 -9.84 13.47 1.70
CA ASP A 58 -9.14 14.04 2.84
C ASP A 58 -7.97 13.15 3.27
N ASN A 59 -7.06 13.71 4.06
CA ASN A 59 -5.83 13.00 4.43
C ASN A 59 -6.09 11.81 5.35
N LEU A 60 -7.12 11.83 6.20
CA LEU A 60 -7.39 10.70 7.09
C LEU A 60 -7.89 9.51 6.27
N GLU A 61 -8.84 9.74 5.38
CA GLU A 61 -9.40 8.72 4.51
C GLU A 61 -8.37 8.18 3.52
N LEU A 62 -7.55 9.05 2.92
CA LEU A 62 -6.46 8.62 2.04
C LEU A 62 -5.43 7.77 2.79
N THR A 63 -5.10 8.14 4.04
CA THR A 63 -4.17 7.35 4.88
C THR A 63 -4.70 5.95 5.10
N LYS A 64 -5.97 5.82 5.51
CA LYS A 64 -6.60 4.50 5.77
C LYS A 64 -6.58 3.60 4.55
N ARG A 65 -6.86 4.16 3.37
CA ARG A 65 -6.84 3.41 2.11
C ARG A 65 -5.44 2.93 1.74
N ILE A 66 -4.44 3.80 1.92
CA ILE A 66 -3.04 3.45 1.65
C ILE A 66 -2.57 2.38 2.64
N GLU A 67 -2.85 2.55 3.95
CA GLU A 67 -2.53 1.55 4.98
C GLU A 67 -3.17 0.18 4.66
N GLY A 68 -4.41 0.15 4.17
CA GLY A 68 -5.08 -1.07 3.77
C GLY A 68 -4.43 -1.81 2.59
N VAL A 69 -3.75 -1.11 1.68
CA VAL A 69 -2.98 -1.75 0.61
C VAL A 69 -1.61 -2.21 1.13
N ILE A 70 -0.92 -1.35 1.88
CA ILE A 70 0.41 -1.64 2.45
C ILE A 70 0.37 -2.84 3.39
N ILE A 71 -0.69 -2.98 4.21
CA ILE A 71 -0.76 -4.07 5.19
C ILE A 71 -0.84 -5.45 4.53
N VAL A 72 -1.46 -5.56 3.34
CA VAL A 72 -1.53 -6.82 2.59
C VAL A 72 -0.14 -7.26 2.15
N ASP A 73 0.69 -6.31 1.71
CA ASP A 73 2.08 -6.55 1.33
C ASP A 73 2.93 -6.91 2.56
N ALA A 74 2.80 -6.14 3.63
CA ALA A 74 3.48 -6.39 4.91
C ALA A 74 3.17 -7.77 5.50
N MET A 75 1.91 -8.22 5.39
CA MET A 75 1.51 -9.55 5.86
C MET A 75 2.19 -10.67 5.07
N SER A 76 2.42 -10.49 3.77
CA SER A 76 3.12 -11.49 2.96
C SER A 76 4.55 -11.69 3.46
N HIS A 77 5.26 -10.59 3.73
CA HIS A 77 6.61 -10.64 4.31
C HIS A 77 6.66 -11.15 5.76
N LEU A 78 5.58 -10.96 6.54
CA LEU A 78 5.48 -11.57 7.87
C LEU A 78 5.39 -13.10 7.77
N LEU A 79 4.63 -13.62 6.80
CA LEU A 79 4.52 -15.05 6.58
C LEU A 79 5.84 -15.68 6.12
N ASP A 80 6.69 -14.92 5.42
CA ASP A 80 8.05 -15.36 5.05
C ASP A 80 8.95 -15.60 6.27
N ASP A 81 8.67 -14.96 7.41
CA ASP A 81 9.43 -15.16 8.66
C ASP A 81 9.00 -16.43 9.42
N PHE A 82 7.95 -17.11 8.98
CA PHE A 82 7.41 -18.25 9.71
C PHE A 82 8.25 -19.50 9.46
N THR A 83 8.43 -20.30 10.50
CA THR A 83 8.97 -21.66 10.32
C THR A 83 7.92 -22.55 9.62
N PRO A 84 8.34 -23.67 8.99
CA PRO A 84 7.39 -24.62 8.41
C PRO A 84 6.30 -25.08 9.39
N GLU A 85 6.66 -25.29 10.66
CA GLU A 85 5.71 -25.66 11.73
C GLU A 85 4.69 -24.53 12.01
N GLN A 86 5.13 -23.27 12.00
CA GLN A 86 4.22 -22.12 12.19
C GLN A 86 3.28 -21.94 11.00
N ILE A 87 3.74 -22.21 9.77
CA ILE A 87 2.90 -22.22 8.57
C ILE A 87 1.82 -23.31 8.69
N GLU A 88 2.19 -24.53 9.07
CA GLU A 88 1.22 -25.63 9.27
C GLU A 88 0.13 -25.27 10.30
N ILE A 89 0.50 -24.62 11.41
CA ILE A 89 -0.46 -24.15 12.42
C ILE A 89 -1.39 -23.07 11.84
N PHE A 90 -0.85 -22.11 11.09
CA PHE A 90 -1.64 -21.05 10.45
C PHE A 90 -2.63 -21.63 9.44
N GLU A 91 -2.16 -22.48 8.53
CA GLU A 91 -2.98 -23.12 7.50
C GLU A 91 -4.10 -23.97 8.12
N ALA A 92 -3.80 -24.76 9.16
CA ALA A 92 -4.81 -25.53 9.88
C ALA A 92 -5.89 -24.63 10.52
N GLY A 93 -5.49 -23.47 11.06
CA GLY A 93 -6.42 -22.50 11.65
C GLY A 93 -7.30 -21.77 10.63
N VAL A 94 -6.79 -21.54 9.41
CA VAL A 94 -7.54 -20.89 8.32
C VAL A 94 -8.43 -21.89 7.58
N ALA A 95 -7.97 -23.12 7.37
CA ALA A 95 -8.73 -24.19 6.69
C ALA A 95 -9.93 -24.70 7.51
N GLY A 96 -9.95 -24.44 8.83
CA GLY A 96 -11.07 -24.76 9.71
C GLY A 96 -12.24 -23.77 9.69
N LYS A 97 -12.26 -22.82 8.74
CA LYS A 97 -13.35 -21.85 8.53
C LYS A 97 -14.08 -22.07 7.22
#